data_AF-A0A178FH34-F1
#
_entry.id   AF-A0A178FH34-F1
#
_cell.length_a   1.000
_cell.length_b   1.000
_cell.length_c   1.000
_cell.angle_alpha   90.00
_cell.angle_beta   90.00
_cell.angle_gamma   90.00
#
_symmetry.space_group_name_H-M   'P 1'
#
loop_
_entity.id
_entity.type
_entity.pdbx_description
1 polymer ?
#
loop_
_entity_poly.entity_id
_entity_poly.type
_entity_poly.pdbx_seq_one_letter_code
_entity_poly.pdbx_strand_id
1 'polypeptide(L)'
;MRLRIRGPNGQSTVALEDTATVEELLDNISRATSLSSYDIKYGYPPQSLPLSQFDAKSKIKDIGVNLDGEQLIVSKREEPAQQPEPSSEQARREPAAPLSLTKKKSSIEDNAPEIPSPEYGGTIVLRVMPDDNSCLFRAVGSAVIGAIDTMTELRSIVAQTIQEQPDFYTAAVLEKAPDDYCRWIQTEDAWGGGIELGILSKHFDIEICSIDVQTLRIDRFNEGCPTRCVVVYSGIHYDTVALSPSDEPYTHAYAPPEFDTRIFDSSDPIILEKAIELCQILNEKHYYTDTTNFQVKCNVCGGLFVGEKGATAHAAETGHYDFGEAGYSGGKD
;
A
#
# COMPACT_ATOMS: atom_id res chain seq x y z
N MET A 1 -14.43 -24.07 22.71
CA MET A 1 -13.68 -23.04 21.94
C MET A 1 -14.56 -21.86 21.53
N ARG A 2 -14.02 -20.65 21.47
CA ARG A 2 -14.70 -19.46 20.91
C ARG A 2 -13.92 -18.95 19.71
N LEU A 3 -14.59 -18.71 18.59
CA LEU A 3 -13.96 -18.23 17.37
C LEU A 3 -14.81 -17.15 16.71
N ARG A 4 -14.16 -16.31 15.92
CA ARG A 4 -14.79 -15.14 15.30
C ARG A 4 -14.86 -15.35 13.80
N ILE A 5 -16.06 -15.31 13.24
CA ILE A 5 -16.32 -15.50 11.80
C ILE A 5 -16.50 -14.11 11.20
N ARG A 6 -15.62 -13.73 10.27
CA ARG A 6 -15.72 -12.50 9.46
C ARG A 6 -16.12 -12.89 8.05
N GLY A 7 -17.34 -12.56 7.65
CA GLY A 7 -17.85 -12.77 6.31
C GLY A 7 -18.23 -11.46 5.62
N PRO A 8 -18.79 -11.53 4.38
CA PRO A 8 -19.16 -10.34 3.61
C PRO A 8 -20.21 -9.46 4.30
N ASN A 9 -21.04 -10.06 5.15
CA ASN A 9 -22.12 -9.38 5.86
C ASN A 9 -21.73 -8.87 7.26
N GLY A 10 -20.43 -8.91 7.61
CA GLY A 10 -19.90 -8.46 8.89
C GLY A 10 -19.30 -9.59 9.73
N GLN A 11 -19.23 -9.36 11.04
CA GLN A 11 -18.52 -10.23 11.97
C GLN A 11 -19.47 -10.83 13.03
N SER A 12 -19.31 -12.13 13.30
CA SER A 12 -20.08 -12.87 14.31
C SER A 12 -19.14 -13.69 15.19
N THR A 13 -19.44 -13.81 16.47
CA THR A 13 -18.67 -14.68 17.38
C THR A 13 -19.47 -15.96 17.65
N VAL A 14 -18.83 -17.12 17.49
CA VAL A 14 -19.43 -18.43 17.74
C VAL A 14 -18.69 -19.12 18.87
N ALA A 15 -19.44 -19.69 19.80
CA ALA A 15 -18.91 -20.57 20.85
C ALA A 15 -19.31 -22.01 20.52
N LEU A 16 -18.31 -22.88 20.38
CA LEU A 16 -18.48 -24.32 20.13
C LEU A 16 -17.96 -25.11 21.33
N GLU A 17 -18.61 -26.23 21.62
CA GLU A 17 -18.13 -27.16 22.65
C GLU A 17 -16.84 -27.86 22.22
N ASP A 18 -16.11 -28.41 23.18
CA ASP A 18 -14.82 -29.06 22.93
C ASP A 18 -14.93 -30.38 22.15
N THR A 19 -16.15 -30.91 22.03
CA THR A 19 -16.50 -32.09 21.23
C THR A 19 -16.99 -31.74 19.82
N ALA A 20 -17.02 -30.46 19.45
CA ALA A 20 -17.59 -30.02 18.19
C ALA A 20 -16.86 -30.59 16.97
N THR A 21 -17.65 -30.92 15.94
CA THR A 21 -17.19 -31.53 14.70
C THR A 21 -16.96 -30.51 13.59
N VAL A 22 -16.27 -30.93 12.52
CA VAL A 22 -16.07 -30.10 11.31
C VAL A 22 -17.42 -29.72 10.69
N GLU A 23 -18.40 -30.63 10.68
CA GLU A 23 -19.77 -30.37 10.20
C GLU A 23 -20.44 -29.23 10.98
N GLU A 24 -20.38 -29.27 12.31
CA GLU A 24 -20.97 -28.23 13.16
C GLU A 24 -20.32 -26.85 12.93
N LEU A 25 -19.01 -26.82 12.63
CA LEU A 25 -18.32 -25.57 12.28
C LEU A 25 -18.76 -25.01 10.93
N LEU A 26 -18.89 -25.87 9.90
CA LEU A 26 -19.36 -25.48 8.57
C LEU A 26 -20.81 -24.96 8.60
N ASP A 27 -21.67 -25.60 9.40
CA ASP A 27 -23.06 -25.13 9.59
C ASP A 27 -23.10 -23.75 10.26
N ASN A 28 -22.27 -23.51 11.27
CA ASN A 28 -22.17 -22.21 11.93
C ASN A 28 -21.62 -21.12 10.99
N ILE A 29 -20.65 -21.46 10.13
CA ILE A 29 -20.14 -20.54 9.10
C ILE A 29 -21.22 -20.20 8.09
N SER A 30 -21.91 -21.20 7.56
CA SER A 30 -22.97 -21.02 6.56
C SER A 30 -24.11 -20.17 7.14
N ARG A 31 -24.50 -20.42 8.40
CA ARG A 31 -25.54 -19.63 9.09
C ARG A 31 -25.11 -18.19 9.38
N ALA A 32 -23.85 -17.98 9.80
CA ALA A 32 -23.36 -16.63 10.12
C ALA A 32 -23.13 -15.77 8.86
N THR A 33 -22.79 -16.39 7.74
CA THR A 33 -22.44 -15.68 6.50
C THR A 33 -23.54 -15.69 5.45
N SER A 34 -24.53 -16.56 5.57
CA SER A 34 -25.55 -16.84 4.54
C SER A 34 -24.97 -17.30 3.20
N LEU A 35 -23.76 -17.90 3.22
CA LEU A 35 -23.09 -18.42 2.02
C LEU A 35 -23.26 -19.93 1.91
N SER A 36 -23.55 -20.42 0.71
CA SER A 36 -23.59 -21.87 0.39
C SER A 36 -22.28 -22.39 -0.21
N SER A 37 -21.43 -21.51 -0.73
CA SER A 37 -20.11 -21.82 -1.30
C SER A 37 -19.11 -20.74 -0.88
N TYR A 38 -18.02 -21.13 -0.23
CA TYR A 38 -17.07 -20.21 0.39
C TYR A 38 -15.67 -20.81 0.58
N ASP A 39 -14.69 -19.91 0.69
CA ASP A 39 -13.31 -20.19 1.13
C ASP A 39 -13.11 -19.67 2.55
N ILE A 40 -12.37 -20.44 3.37
CA ILE A 40 -12.08 -20.11 4.76
C ILE A 40 -10.58 -19.88 4.89
N LYS A 41 -10.18 -18.75 5.51
CA LYS A 41 -8.80 -18.46 5.92
C LYS A 41 -8.71 -18.20 7.42
N TYR A 42 -7.54 -18.42 8.03
CA TYR A 42 -7.31 -18.23 9.47
C TYR A 42 -5.84 -17.85 9.74
N GLY A 43 -5.57 -17.32 10.94
CA GLY A 43 -4.22 -16.98 11.41
C GLY A 43 -3.59 -15.75 10.73
N TYR A 44 -2.39 -15.37 11.19
CA TYR A 44 -1.55 -14.34 10.57
C TYR A 44 -0.15 -14.89 10.28
N PRO A 45 0.34 -14.83 9.03
CA PRO A 45 -0.37 -14.39 7.81
C PRO A 45 -1.57 -15.30 7.46
N PRO A 46 -2.62 -14.83 6.75
CA PRO A 46 -3.82 -15.62 6.48
C PRO A 46 -3.54 -16.88 5.65
N GLN A 47 -3.77 -18.05 6.26
CA GLN A 47 -3.60 -19.36 5.62
C GLN A 47 -4.96 -19.95 5.25
N SER A 48 -5.02 -20.69 4.13
CA SER A 48 -6.24 -21.41 3.73
C SER A 48 -6.54 -22.54 4.71
N LEU A 49 -7.80 -22.62 5.16
CA LEU A 49 -8.31 -23.72 5.99
C LEU A 49 -9.29 -24.57 5.15
N PRO A 50 -8.81 -25.61 4.44
CA PRO A 50 -9.66 -26.43 3.59
C PRO A 50 -10.44 -27.44 4.44
N LEU A 51 -11.41 -26.97 5.24
CA LEU A 51 -12.25 -27.83 6.08
C LEU A 51 -13.00 -28.91 5.28
N SER A 52 -13.27 -28.66 3.99
CA SER A 52 -13.90 -29.62 3.08
C SER A 52 -13.05 -30.86 2.76
N GLN A 53 -11.77 -30.90 3.15
CA GLN A 53 -10.88 -32.05 2.98
C GLN A 53 -10.91 -33.03 4.16
N PHE A 54 -11.51 -32.63 5.29
CA PHE A 54 -11.58 -33.44 6.50
C PHE A 54 -12.93 -34.17 6.58
N ASP A 55 -12.95 -35.34 7.22
CA ASP A 55 -14.20 -36.08 7.43
C ASP A 55 -15.14 -35.29 8.35
N ALA A 56 -16.42 -35.19 7.96
CA ALA A 56 -17.41 -34.33 8.60
C ALA A 56 -17.58 -34.59 10.10
N LYS A 57 -17.36 -35.85 10.54
CA LYS A 57 -17.47 -36.29 11.94
C LYS A 57 -16.18 -36.14 12.75
N SER A 58 -15.08 -35.72 12.11
CA SER A 58 -13.82 -35.45 12.82
C SER A 58 -14.01 -34.27 13.76
N LYS A 59 -13.40 -34.33 14.94
CA LYS A 59 -13.43 -33.22 15.89
C LYS A 59 -12.53 -32.10 15.38
N ILE A 60 -12.94 -30.86 15.61
CA ILE A 60 -12.16 -29.68 15.21
C ILE A 60 -10.77 -29.69 15.85
N LYS A 61 -10.62 -30.22 17.06
CA LYS A 61 -9.31 -30.32 17.74
C LYS A 61 -8.33 -31.27 17.04
N ASP A 62 -8.84 -32.21 16.24
CA ASP A 62 -8.03 -33.25 15.59
C ASP A 62 -7.53 -32.82 14.20
N ILE A 63 -7.94 -31.64 13.70
CA ILE A 63 -7.53 -31.12 12.38
C ILE A 63 -6.13 -30.49 12.37
N GLY A 64 -5.45 -30.46 13.53
CA GLY A 64 -4.08 -29.93 13.68
C GLY A 64 -3.99 -28.41 13.72
N VAL A 65 -5.12 -27.71 13.88
CA VAL A 65 -5.21 -26.25 13.90
C VAL A 65 -5.88 -25.79 15.19
N ASN A 66 -5.26 -24.88 15.94
CA ASN A 66 -5.89 -24.26 17.09
C ASN A 66 -6.78 -23.09 16.64
N LEU A 67 -8.09 -23.24 16.77
CA LEU A 67 -9.07 -22.22 16.38
C LEU A 67 -9.66 -21.45 17.59
N ASP A 68 -9.17 -21.72 18.81
CA ASP A 68 -9.69 -21.06 20.01
C ASP A 68 -9.11 -19.64 20.14
N GLY A 69 -9.98 -18.63 20.11
CA GLY A 69 -9.62 -17.21 20.07
C GLY A 69 -9.32 -16.67 18.66
N GLU A 70 -9.30 -17.54 17.66
CA GLU A 70 -8.93 -17.18 16.28
C GLU A 70 -10.07 -16.52 15.50
N GLN A 71 -9.68 -15.80 14.44
CA GLN A 71 -10.61 -15.23 13.47
C GLN A 71 -10.57 -16.01 12.16
N LEU A 72 -11.72 -16.57 11.77
CA LEU A 72 -11.95 -17.15 10.45
C LEU A 72 -12.43 -16.05 9.48
N ILE A 73 -11.75 -15.92 8.35
CA ILE A 73 -12.14 -15.04 7.24
C ILE A 73 -12.84 -15.91 6.20
N VAL A 74 -14.09 -15.60 5.89
CA VAL A 74 -14.94 -16.39 5.00
C VAL A 74 -15.31 -15.54 3.78
N SER A 75 -14.90 -15.98 2.60
CA SER A 75 -15.16 -15.30 1.32
C SER A 75 -16.04 -16.15 0.43
N LYS A 76 -16.98 -15.55 -0.30
CA LYS A 76 -17.84 -16.27 -1.25
C LYS A 76 -16.98 -16.88 -2.37
N ARG A 77 -17.20 -18.15 -2.68
CA ARG A 77 -16.57 -18.86 -3.79
C ARG A 77 -17.52 -18.82 -4.99
N GLU A 78 -17.08 -18.26 -6.11
CA GLU A 78 -17.85 -18.25 -7.36
C GLU A 78 -17.62 -19.58 -8.10
N GLU A 79 -18.68 -20.29 -8.46
CA GLU A 79 -18.56 -21.48 -9.31
C GLU A 79 -18.27 -21.04 -10.76
N PRO A 80 -17.28 -21.65 -11.44
CA PRO A 80 -17.01 -21.33 -12.83
C PRO A 80 -18.14 -21.82 -13.73
N ALA A 81 -18.80 -20.90 -14.43
CA ALA A 81 -19.79 -21.23 -15.45
C ALA A 81 -19.13 -22.02 -16.61
N GLN A 82 -19.75 -23.13 -16.99
CA GLN A 82 -19.36 -23.96 -18.13
C GLN A 82 -19.35 -23.13 -19.42
N GLN A 83 -18.18 -22.99 -20.05
CA GLN A 83 -18.05 -22.40 -21.39
C GLN A 83 -18.45 -23.42 -22.47
N PRO A 84 -19.22 -23.04 -23.51
CA PRO A 84 -19.16 -23.70 -24.80
C PRO A 84 -17.86 -23.30 -25.51
N GLU A 85 -17.22 -24.27 -26.18
CA GLU A 85 -15.96 -24.10 -26.93
C GLU A 85 -15.98 -22.89 -27.88
N PRO A 86 -14.88 -22.09 -27.96
CA PRO A 86 -14.73 -21.12 -29.02
C PRO A 86 -13.79 -21.62 -30.12
N SER A 87 -14.32 -21.59 -31.34
CA SER A 87 -13.55 -21.49 -32.56
C SER A 87 -13.01 -20.06 -32.72
N SER A 88 -11.74 -19.98 -33.15
CA SER A 88 -11.04 -18.88 -33.82
C SER A 88 -10.97 -17.48 -33.17
N GLU A 89 -9.75 -17.16 -32.76
CA GLU A 89 -9.01 -15.90 -32.97
C GLU A 89 -9.76 -14.57 -32.86
N GLN A 90 -9.61 -13.92 -31.70
CA GLN A 90 -9.35 -12.48 -31.64
C GLN A 90 -8.64 -12.13 -30.32
N ALA A 91 -7.41 -11.62 -30.46
CA ALA A 91 -6.53 -11.23 -29.37
C ALA A 91 -7.19 -10.14 -28.49
N ARG A 92 -7.56 -10.53 -27.27
CA ARG A 92 -7.96 -9.60 -26.20
C ARG A 92 -6.72 -9.37 -25.34
N ARG A 93 -6.13 -8.18 -25.45
CA ARG A 93 -5.05 -7.75 -24.55
C ARG A 93 -5.60 -7.70 -23.12
N GLU A 94 -5.05 -8.52 -22.24
CA GLU A 94 -5.27 -8.46 -20.81
C GLU A 94 -4.69 -7.14 -20.24
N PRO A 95 -5.27 -6.57 -19.17
CA PRO A 95 -4.67 -5.42 -18.50
C PRO A 95 -3.33 -5.85 -17.89
N ALA A 96 -2.26 -5.13 -18.22
CA ALA A 96 -0.91 -5.39 -17.71
C ALA A 96 -0.88 -5.35 -16.17
N ALA A 97 -0.29 -6.37 -15.55
CA ALA A 97 0.00 -6.37 -14.12
C ALA A 97 1.03 -5.27 -13.80
N PRO A 98 0.91 -4.59 -12.65
CA PRO A 98 1.89 -3.58 -12.24
C PRO A 98 3.27 -4.23 -12.02
N LEU A 99 4.32 -3.51 -12.40
CA LEU A 99 5.70 -3.93 -12.17
C LEU A 99 5.97 -3.95 -10.66
N SER A 100 6.49 -5.06 -10.13
CA SER A 100 6.96 -5.11 -8.75
C SER A 100 8.46 -4.81 -8.75
N LEU A 101 8.83 -3.62 -8.27
CA LEU A 101 10.22 -3.22 -8.08
C LEU A 101 10.58 -3.38 -6.61
N THR A 102 11.34 -4.43 -6.28
CA THR A 102 11.84 -4.61 -4.92
C THR A 102 13.11 -3.80 -4.71
N LYS A 103 13.05 -2.84 -3.79
CA LYS A 103 14.23 -2.09 -3.34
C LYS A 103 15.18 -3.03 -2.59
N LYS A 104 16.49 -2.83 -2.75
CA LYS A 104 17.47 -3.40 -1.81
C LYS A 104 17.24 -2.70 -0.47
N LYS A 105 16.97 -3.44 0.63
CA LYS A 105 16.82 -2.87 2.00
C LYS A 105 17.88 -1.81 2.24
N SER A 106 17.50 -0.55 2.14
CA SER A 106 18.44 0.56 2.32
C SER A 106 18.69 0.67 3.82
N SER A 107 19.94 0.85 4.22
CA SER A 107 20.39 1.09 5.61
C SER A 107 19.73 2.28 6.33
N ILE A 108 18.78 2.94 5.66
CA ILE A 108 17.99 4.08 6.12
C ILE A 108 16.77 3.65 6.95
N GLU A 109 16.23 2.44 6.79
CA GLU A 109 15.17 1.93 7.68
C GLU A 109 15.62 1.97 9.15
N ASP A 110 16.91 1.71 9.40
CA ASP A 110 17.50 1.70 10.74
C ASP A 110 18.23 3.02 11.11
N ASN A 111 18.53 3.90 10.14
CA ASN A 111 19.32 5.13 10.35
C ASN A 111 18.84 6.29 9.46
N ALA A 112 17.54 6.58 9.52
CA ALA A 112 16.97 7.76 8.89
C ALA A 112 17.66 9.03 9.42
N PRO A 113 17.93 10.02 8.56
CA PRO A 113 18.47 11.29 9.02
C PRO A 113 17.48 12.00 9.95
N GLU A 114 18.03 12.75 10.90
CA GLU A 114 17.28 13.52 11.89
C GLU A 114 17.74 14.98 11.80
N ILE A 115 16.78 15.90 11.70
CA ILE A 115 17.07 17.34 11.58
C ILE A 115 16.58 18.05 12.85
N PRO A 116 17.47 18.68 13.63
CA PRO A 116 17.06 19.50 14.76
C PRO A 116 16.18 20.67 14.32
N SER A 117 15.08 20.88 15.05
CA SER A 117 14.24 22.08 14.92
C SER A 117 13.98 22.70 16.30
N PRO A 118 14.90 23.56 16.77
CA PRO A 118 14.68 24.35 17.98
C PRO A 118 13.43 25.23 17.90
N GLU A 119 13.03 25.67 16.70
CA GLU A 119 11.86 26.51 16.45
C GLU A 119 10.55 25.81 16.81
N TYR A 120 10.52 24.49 16.60
CA TYR A 120 9.39 23.64 16.98
C TYR A 120 9.60 22.90 18.30
N GLY A 121 10.77 23.04 18.93
CA GLY A 121 11.11 22.31 20.15
C GLY A 121 11.14 20.78 19.94
N GLY A 122 11.67 20.33 18.80
CA GLY A 122 11.72 18.90 18.48
C GLY A 122 12.63 18.56 17.31
N THR A 123 12.54 17.32 16.85
CA THR A 123 13.37 16.79 15.77
C THR A 123 12.50 16.40 14.59
N ILE A 124 12.85 16.86 13.40
CA ILE A 124 12.21 16.44 12.16
C ILE A 124 12.78 15.07 11.75
N VAL A 125 11.89 14.12 11.51
CA VAL A 125 12.21 12.72 11.22
C VAL A 125 11.46 12.21 10.00
N LEU A 126 12.05 11.23 9.32
CA LEU A 126 11.37 10.44 8.29
C LEU A 126 10.69 9.24 8.94
N ARG A 127 9.38 9.09 8.76
CA ARG A 127 8.64 7.88 9.11
C ARG A 127 8.49 7.02 7.86
N VAL A 128 9.30 5.96 7.82
CA VAL A 128 9.35 5.03 6.67
C VAL A 128 8.09 4.19 6.62
N MET A 129 7.42 4.14 5.46
CA MET A 129 6.22 3.34 5.28
C MET A 129 6.56 1.89 4.89
N PRO A 130 5.70 0.91 5.22
CA PRO A 130 5.83 -0.44 4.70
C PRO A 130 5.89 -0.47 3.18
N ASP A 131 6.79 -1.27 2.61
CA ASP A 131 6.95 -1.46 1.18
C ASP A 131 5.98 -2.53 0.66
N ASP A 132 4.68 -2.17 0.59
CA ASP A 132 3.58 -3.09 0.27
C ASP A 132 2.62 -2.55 -0.82
N ASN A 133 3.17 -1.81 -1.80
CA ASN A 133 2.42 -1.15 -2.89
C ASN A 133 1.36 -0.12 -2.43
N SER A 134 1.22 0.09 -1.11
CA SER A 134 0.26 1.02 -0.51
C SER A 134 0.95 2.19 0.20
N CYS A 135 2.27 2.33 0.06
CA CYS A 135 3.09 3.33 0.75
C CYS A 135 2.55 4.76 0.66
N LEU A 136 2.03 5.20 -0.51
CA LEU A 136 1.38 6.52 -0.64
C LEU A 136 0.17 6.66 0.28
N PHE A 137 -0.73 5.68 0.27
CA PHE A 137 -1.94 5.73 1.10
C PHE A 137 -1.57 5.64 2.58
N ARG A 138 -0.57 4.83 2.93
CA ARG A 138 -0.05 4.75 4.30
C ARG A 138 0.59 6.07 4.74
N ALA A 139 1.35 6.73 3.87
CA ALA A 139 1.98 8.02 4.17
C ALA A 139 0.92 9.09 4.41
N VAL A 140 -0.07 9.21 3.52
CA VAL A 140 -1.17 10.17 3.67
C VAL A 140 -2.03 9.84 4.89
N GLY A 141 -2.36 8.57 5.12
CA GLY A 141 -3.10 8.12 6.29
C GLY A 141 -2.38 8.39 7.60
N SER A 142 -1.07 8.13 7.65
CA SER A 142 -0.20 8.46 8.78
C SER A 142 -0.18 9.97 9.04
N ALA A 143 -0.05 10.77 7.99
CA ALA A 143 0.05 12.23 8.08
C ALA A 143 -1.24 12.89 8.57
N VAL A 144 -2.39 12.46 8.02
CA VAL A 144 -3.67 13.17 8.21
C VAL A 144 -4.54 12.52 9.28
N ILE A 145 -4.58 11.19 9.35
CA ILE A 145 -5.45 10.43 10.26
C ILE A 145 -4.67 9.97 11.50
N GLY A 146 -3.35 9.83 11.40
CA GLY A 146 -2.51 9.23 12.44
C GLY A 146 -2.55 7.70 12.44
N ALA A 147 -3.05 7.08 11.37
CA ALA A 147 -3.19 5.63 11.23
C ALA A 147 -2.63 5.13 9.91
N ILE A 148 -1.76 4.11 9.97
CA ILE A 148 -1.08 3.54 8.81
C ILE A 148 -1.93 2.51 8.05
N ASP A 149 -2.96 1.94 8.68
CA ASP A 149 -3.83 0.89 8.10
C ASP A 149 -5.14 1.46 7.55
N THR A 150 -5.04 2.51 6.74
CA THR A 150 -6.18 3.24 6.15
C THR A 150 -6.24 3.14 4.62
N MET A 151 -5.36 2.33 4.03
CA MET A 151 -5.19 2.23 2.57
C MET A 151 -6.48 1.83 1.85
N THR A 152 -7.29 0.96 2.44
CA THR A 152 -8.52 0.48 1.81
C THR A 152 -9.53 1.61 1.68
N GLU A 153 -9.74 2.35 2.77
CA GLU A 153 -10.64 3.49 2.86
C GLU A 153 -10.18 4.62 1.92
N LEU A 154 -8.88 4.93 1.90
CA LEU A 154 -8.32 5.97 1.04
C LEU A 154 -8.44 5.61 -0.45
N ARG A 155 -8.22 4.35 -0.82
CA ARG A 155 -8.45 3.86 -2.19
C ARG A 155 -9.93 3.99 -2.58
N SER A 156 -10.85 3.69 -1.67
CA SER A 156 -12.29 3.86 -1.89
C SER A 156 -12.67 5.33 -2.10
N ILE A 157 -12.11 6.26 -1.31
CA ILE A 157 -12.33 7.71 -1.48
C ILE A 157 -11.88 8.16 -2.88
N VAL A 158 -10.72 7.69 -3.33
CA VAL A 158 -10.21 7.99 -4.67
C VAL A 158 -11.16 7.48 -5.75
N ALA A 159 -11.53 6.20 -5.69
CA ALA A 159 -12.43 5.60 -6.67
C ALA A 159 -13.79 6.30 -6.72
N GLN A 160 -14.35 6.65 -5.56
CA GLN A 160 -15.62 7.38 -5.47
C GLN A 160 -15.51 8.79 -6.06
N THR A 161 -14.45 9.54 -5.72
CA THR A 161 -14.25 10.91 -6.23
C THR A 161 -14.14 10.92 -7.76
N ILE A 162 -13.46 9.94 -8.34
CA ILE A 162 -13.36 9.79 -9.80
C ILE A 162 -14.73 9.57 -10.42
N GLN A 163 -15.55 8.69 -9.84
CA GLN A 163 -16.90 8.39 -10.33
C GLN A 163 -17.86 9.60 -10.21
N GLU A 164 -17.68 10.43 -9.18
CA GLU A 164 -18.49 11.63 -8.95
C GLU A 164 -18.15 12.80 -9.88
N GLN A 165 -16.97 12.78 -10.51
CA GLN A 165 -16.48 13.86 -11.38
C GLN A 165 -16.06 13.35 -12.78
N PRO A 166 -16.98 12.75 -13.55
CA PRO A 166 -16.67 12.13 -14.84
C PRO A 166 -16.23 13.13 -15.91
N ASP A 167 -16.63 14.40 -15.79
CA ASP A 167 -16.22 15.47 -16.72
C ASP A 167 -14.74 15.85 -16.55
N PHE A 168 -14.18 15.66 -15.35
CA PHE A 168 -12.78 15.96 -15.06
C PHE A 168 -11.91 14.71 -15.20
N TYR A 169 -12.26 13.61 -14.52
CA TYR A 169 -11.49 12.36 -14.55
C TYR A 169 -11.84 11.52 -15.78
N THR A 170 -11.52 12.07 -16.94
CA THR A 170 -11.71 11.40 -18.24
C THR A 170 -10.60 10.37 -18.52
N ALA A 171 -10.81 9.52 -19.53
CA ALA A 171 -9.77 8.57 -19.94
C ALA A 171 -8.45 9.23 -20.38
N ALA A 172 -8.48 10.50 -20.80
CA ALA A 172 -7.28 11.26 -21.11
C ALA A 172 -6.50 11.67 -19.86
N VAL A 173 -7.18 11.94 -18.74
CA VAL A 173 -6.56 12.31 -17.47
C VAL A 173 -6.05 11.07 -16.73
N LEU A 174 -6.82 9.98 -16.75
CA LEU A 174 -6.52 8.74 -16.02
C LEU A 174 -5.63 7.77 -16.81
N GLU A 175 -5.40 8.03 -18.09
CA GLU A 175 -4.75 7.12 -19.05
C GLU A 175 -5.42 5.72 -19.10
N LYS A 176 -6.67 5.65 -18.65
CA LYS A 176 -7.49 4.44 -18.52
C LYS A 176 -8.96 4.84 -18.49
N ALA A 177 -9.87 3.95 -18.92
CA ALA A 177 -11.30 4.20 -18.74
C ALA A 177 -11.63 4.40 -17.23
N PRO A 178 -12.50 5.36 -16.86
CA PRO A 178 -12.76 5.67 -15.46
C PRO A 178 -13.17 4.46 -14.61
N ASP A 179 -14.08 3.62 -15.11
CA ASP A 179 -14.51 2.39 -14.42
C ASP A 179 -13.37 1.38 -14.23
N ASP A 180 -12.44 1.32 -15.19
CA ASP A 180 -11.28 0.44 -15.10
C ASP A 180 -10.24 1.01 -14.12
N TYR A 181 -10.09 2.33 -14.05
CA TYR A 181 -9.23 2.99 -13.09
C TYR A 181 -9.75 2.80 -11.67
N CYS A 182 -11.05 3.03 -11.44
CA CYS A 182 -11.68 2.81 -10.14
C CYS A 182 -11.56 1.36 -9.67
N ARG A 183 -11.66 0.38 -10.57
CA ARG A 183 -11.43 -1.03 -10.23
C ARG A 183 -9.96 -1.31 -9.92
N TRP A 184 -9.05 -0.76 -10.70
CA TRP A 184 -7.61 -0.92 -10.51
C TRP A 184 -7.12 -0.30 -9.20
N ILE A 185 -7.46 0.97 -8.91
CA ILE A 185 -6.92 1.68 -7.74
C ILE A 185 -7.37 1.07 -6.40
N GLN A 186 -8.44 0.29 -6.41
CA GLN A 186 -8.92 -0.46 -5.24
C GLN A 186 -8.13 -1.74 -4.94
N THR A 187 -7.24 -2.20 -5.83
CA THR A 187 -6.40 -3.38 -5.57
C THR A 187 -5.19 -3.01 -4.70
N GLU A 188 -4.68 -3.99 -3.94
CA GLU A 188 -3.51 -3.79 -3.07
C GLU A 188 -2.23 -3.49 -3.88
N ASP A 189 -2.14 -3.99 -5.12
CA ASP A 189 -0.98 -3.82 -5.99
C ASP A 189 -0.95 -2.50 -6.77
N ALA A 190 -2.04 -1.72 -6.75
CA ALA A 190 -2.09 -0.46 -7.48
C ALA A 190 -1.31 0.64 -6.75
N TRP A 191 -0.34 1.23 -7.42
CA TRP A 191 0.43 2.35 -6.88
C TRP A 191 -0.35 3.65 -7.05
N GLY A 192 -0.48 4.42 -5.97
CA GLY A 192 -0.98 5.78 -6.06
C GLY A 192 0.08 6.75 -6.59
N GLY A 193 -0.36 7.92 -7.06
CA GLY A 193 0.52 9.01 -7.46
C GLY A 193 -0.13 10.38 -7.34
N GLY A 194 0.18 11.28 -8.28
CA GLY A 194 -0.30 12.66 -8.24
C GLY A 194 -1.83 12.82 -8.31
N ILE A 195 -2.54 11.90 -9.00
CA ILE A 195 -4.01 11.90 -9.04
C ILE A 195 -4.57 11.64 -7.64
N GLU A 196 -4.08 10.61 -6.96
CA GLU A 196 -4.49 10.24 -5.61
C GLU A 196 -4.15 11.35 -4.61
N LEU A 197 -2.94 11.91 -4.65
CA LEU A 197 -2.54 13.05 -3.79
C LEU A 197 -3.46 14.26 -4.01
N GLY A 198 -3.80 14.56 -5.26
CA GLY A 198 -4.72 15.65 -5.62
C GLY A 198 -6.15 15.42 -5.12
N ILE A 199 -6.63 14.18 -5.13
CA ILE A 199 -7.96 13.84 -4.60
C ILE A 199 -7.95 13.89 -3.07
N LEU A 200 -6.97 13.24 -2.44
CA LEU A 200 -6.90 13.13 -0.98
C LEU A 200 -6.66 14.48 -0.31
N SER A 201 -5.81 15.34 -0.89
CA SER A 201 -5.60 16.71 -0.41
C SER A 201 -6.90 17.52 -0.36
N LYS A 202 -7.73 17.43 -1.41
CA LYS A 202 -9.05 18.07 -1.44
C LYS A 202 -10.04 17.42 -0.48
N HIS A 203 -10.05 16.09 -0.39
CA HIS A 203 -10.94 15.36 0.50
C HIS A 203 -10.73 15.72 1.98
N PHE A 204 -9.47 15.87 2.40
CA PHE A 204 -9.10 16.25 3.76
C PHE A 204 -8.95 17.76 3.99
N ASP A 205 -9.20 18.57 2.97
CA ASP A 205 -9.03 20.04 3.00
C ASP A 205 -7.66 20.47 3.56
N ILE A 206 -6.60 19.85 3.03
CA ILE A 206 -5.21 20.06 3.47
C ILE A 206 -4.29 20.21 2.26
N GLU A 207 -3.26 21.06 2.37
CA GLU A 207 -2.18 21.10 1.39
C GLU A 207 -1.26 19.88 1.60
N ILE A 208 -1.06 19.05 0.57
CA ILE A 208 -0.06 17.98 0.63
C ILE A 208 1.17 18.43 -0.16
N CYS A 209 2.32 18.53 0.50
CA CYS A 209 3.59 18.80 -0.15
C CYS A 209 4.37 17.50 -0.34
N SER A 210 4.54 17.07 -1.59
CA SER A 210 5.37 15.91 -1.93
C SER A 210 6.76 16.37 -2.35
N ILE A 211 7.80 15.94 -1.66
CA ILE A 211 9.19 16.27 -1.98
C ILE A 211 9.85 15.11 -2.71
N ASP A 212 10.24 15.32 -3.97
CA ASP A 212 11.04 14.38 -4.75
C ASP A 212 12.49 14.41 -4.24
N VAL A 213 12.96 13.30 -3.66
CA VAL A 213 14.32 13.20 -3.10
C VAL A 213 15.39 13.40 -4.17
N GLN A 214 15.16 12.90 -5.40
CA GLN A 214 16.15 12.97 -6.47
C GLN A 214 16.39 14.42 -6.91
N THR A 215 15.31 15.18 -7.09
CA THR A 215 15.37 16.53 -7.68
C THR A 215 15.23 17.67 -6.66
N LEU A 216 14.85 17.35 -5.43
CA LEU A 216 14.46 18.29 -4.36
C LEU A 216 13.29 19.21 -4.75
N ARG A 217 12.55 18.86 -5.82
CA ARG A 217 11.34 19.58 -6.24
C ARG A 217 10.22 19.29 -5.25
N ILE A 218 9.46 20.33 -4.91
CA ILE A 218 8.23 20.19 -4.14
C ILE A 218 7.04 20.27 -5.09
N ASP A 219 6.27 19.19 -5.16
CA ASP A 219 4.98 19.14 -5.83
C ASP A 219 3.89 19.42 -4.78
N ARG A 220 3.15 20.52 -4.93
CA ARG A 220 2.11 20.96 -3.98
C ARG A 220 0.72 20.62 -4.50
N PHE A 221 -0.09 20.01 -3.66
CA PHE A 221 -1.47 19.64 -3.96
C PHE A 221 -2.41 20.40 -3.04
N ASN A 222 -3.46 20.98 -3.60
CA ASN A 222 -4.45 21.80 -2.88
C ASN A 222 -3.83 23.01 -2.16
N GLU A 223 -3.01 23.78 -2.88
CA GLU A 223 -2.39 25.01 -2.38
C GLU A 223 -3.42 26.01 -1.83
N GLY A 224 -3.06 26.70 -0.75
CA GLY A 224 -3.90 27.73 -0.12
C GLY A 224 -4.77 27.23 1.05
N CYS A 225 -4.80 25.92 1.33
CA CYS A 225 -5.37 25.40 2.57
C CYS A 225 -4.58 25.91 3.80
N PRO A 226 -5.24 26.14 4.95
CA PRO A 226 -4.59 26.73 6.13
C PRO A 226 -3.54 25.81 6.75
N THR A 227 -3.67 24.49 6.56
CA THR A 227 -2.75 23.49 7.08
C THR A 227 -2.12 22.70 5.95
N ARG A 228 -0.94 22.12 6.23
CA ARG A 228 -0.22 21.24 5.32
C ARG A 228 0.34 20.00 6.00
N CYS A 229 0.57 18.96 5.23
CA CYS A 229 1.46 17.86 5.60
C CYS A 229 2.51 17.62 4.51
N VAL A 230 3.58 16.89 4.86
CA VAL A 230 4.70 16.66 3.95
C VAL A 230 4.96 15.16 3.79
N VAL A 231 4.99 14.72 2.53
CA VAL A 231 5.38 13.37 2.14
C VAL A 231 6.66 13.42 1.32
N VAL A 232 7.48 12.37 1.41
CA VAL A 232 8.74 12.26 0.69
C VAL A 232 8.61 11.18 -0.36
N TYR A 233 8.97 11.48 -1.60
CA TYR A 233 8.93 10.55 -2.73
C TYR A 233 10.33 10.23 -3.20
N SER A 234 10.68 8.94 -3.16
CA SER A 234 11.99 8.44 -3.59
C SER A 234 12.06 8.03 -5.06
N GLY A 235 11.01 8.27 -5.86
CA GLY A 235 10.89 7.77 -7.23
C GLY A 235 10.08 6.48 -7.34
N ILE A 236 10.00 5.67 -6.28
CA ILE A 236 9.18 4.44 -6.24
C ILE A 236 8.45 4.23 -4.91
N HIS A 237 8.74 5.02 -3.88
CA HIS A 237 8.19 4.84 -2.54
C HIS A 237 7.87 6.19 -1.89
N TYR A 238 6.83 6.21 -1.05
CA TYR A 238 6.38 7.38 -0.30
C TYR A 238 6.53 7.18 1.22
N ASP A 239 7.11 8.17 1.87
CA ASP A 239 7.28 8.23 3.32
C ASP A 239 6.66 9.51 3.90
N THR A 240 6.54 9.60 5.23
CA THR A 240 5.97 10.77 5.90
C THR A 240 7.03 11.56 6.64
N VAL A 241 7.03 12.88 6.51
CA VAL A 241 7.81 13.76 7.41
C VAL A 241 6.99 14.03 8.67
N ALA A 242 7.65 13.96 9.82
CA ALA A 242 7.05 14.24 11.10
C ALA A 242 7.99 15.09 11.96
N LEU A 243 7.41 15.91 12.83
CA LEU A 243 8.10 16.50 13.98
C LEU A 243 7.88 15.58 15.18
N SER A 244 8.95 15.02 15.71
CA SER A 244 8.91 14.20 16.91
C SER A 244 9.41 15.01 18.12
N PRO A 245 8.72 14.97 19.27
CA PRO A 245 9.20 15.60 20.49
C PRO A 245 10.59 15.08 20.92
N SER A 246 11.47 16.00 21.30
CA SER A 246 12.80 15.70 21.81
C SER A 246 13.29 16.83 22.73
N ASP A 247 14.39 16.61 23.44
CA ASP A 247 15.02 17.60 24.33
C ASP A 247 16.17 18.33 23.62
N GLU A 248 16.49 19.55 24.06
CA GLU A 248 17.68 20.29 23.59
C GLU A 248 18.94 19.40 23.66
N PRO A 249 19.76 19.35 22.58
CA PRO A 249 19.78 20.22 21.40
C PRO A 249 18.88 19.76 20.24
N TYR A 250 17.88 18.91 20.50
CA TYR A 250 16.92 18.36 19.52
C TYR A 250 17.56 17.51 18.41
N THR A 251 18.71 16.91 18.69
CA THR A 251 19.45 16.10 17.71
C THR A 251 19.01 14.65 17.64
N HIS A 252 18.10 14.21 18.53
CA HIS A 252 17.63 12.84 18.54
C HIS A 252 16.18 12.73 19.03
N ALA A 253 15.31 12.13 18.21
CA ALA A 253 13.95 11.77 18.55
C ALA A 253 13.91 10.42 19.28
N TYR A 254 13.34 10.42 20.48
CA TYR A 254 13.09 9.20 21.25
C TYR A 254 11.59 8.93 21.46
N ALA A 255 10.74 9.90 21.12
CA ALA A 255 9.30 9.78 21.29
C ALA A 255 8.72 8.74 20.31
N PRO A 256 7.78 7.88 20.77
CA PRO A 256 7.05 7.00 19.89
C PRO A 256 6.31 7.78 18.78
N PRO A 257 6.11 7.20 17.58
CA PRO A 257 5.45 7.89 16.47
C PRO A 257 4.04 8.41 16.79
N GLU A 258 3.34 7.87 17.77
CA GLU A 258 2.02 8.36 18.20
C GLU A 258 2.05 9.80 18.76
N PHE A 259 3.22 10.31 19.16
CA PHE A 259 3.41 11.68 19.64
C PHE A 259 3.87 12.67 18.57
N ASP A 260 4.03 12.22 17.33
CA ASP A 260 4.47 13.07 16.24
C ASP A 260 3.43 14.13 15.88
N THR A 261 3.92 15.32 15.55
CA THR A 261 3.15 16.32 14.80
C THR A 261 3.43 16.14 13.30
N ARG A 262 2.36 16.02 12.50
CA ARG A 262 2.45 15.81 11.03
C ARG A 262 1.64 16.80 10.21
N ILE A 263 0.78 17.57 10.87
CA ILE A 263 -0.01 18.64 10.29
C ILE A 263 0.56 19.94 10.83
N PHE A 264 0.89 20.85 9.92
CA PHE A 264 1.56 22.11 10.21
C PHE A 264 0.76 23.27 9.64
N ASP A 265 0.96 24.47 10.16
CA ASP A 265 0.40 25.68 9.56
C ASP A 265 1.06 25.91 8.19
N SER A 266 0.26 26.12 7.15
CA SER A 266 0.74 26.36 5.79
C SER A 266 1.47 27.71 5.62
N SER A 267 1.18 28.68 6.50
CA SER A 267 1.87 29.97 6.51
C SER A 267 3.27 29.89 7.12
N ASP A 268 3.56 28.82 7.85
CA ASP A 268 4.86 28.56 8.44
C ASP A 268 5.81 27.91 7.42
N PRO A 269 6.92 28.58 7.05
CA PRO A 269 7.87 28.03 6.08
C PRO A 269 8.80 26.97 6.71
N ILE A 270 8.95 26.94 8.04
CA ILE A 270 10.02 26.20 8.72
C ILE A 270 9.93 24.71 8.42
N ILE A 271 8.73 24.12 8.45
CA ILE A 271 8.57 22.70 8.15
C ILE A 271 9.06 22.32 6.75
N LEU A 272 8.83 23.18 5.75
CA LEU A 272 9.30 22.90 4.39
C LEU A 272 10.81 23.07 4.26
N GLU A 273 11.39 24.08 4.91
CA GLU A 273 12.84 24.27 4.96
C GLU A 273 13.53 23.05 5.58
N LYS A 274 13.03 22.58 6.73
CA LYS A 274 13.56 21.39 7.42
C LYS A 274 13.32 20.09 6.64
N ALA A 275 12.18 19.96 5.97
CA ALA A 275 11.91 18.80 5.11
C ALA A 275 12.84 18.79 3.88
N ILE A 276 13.20 19.95 3.32
CA ILE A 276 14.23 20.03 2.27
C ILE A 276 15.60 19.64 2.84
N GLU A 277 16.01 20.12 4.01
CA GLU A 277 17.26 19.72 4.67
C GLU A 277 17.32 18.20 4.85
N LEU A 278 16.21 17.59 5.33
CA LEU A 278 16.07 16.14 5.45
C LEU A 278 16.26 15.46 4.09
N CYS A 279 15.59 15.95 3.04
CA CYS A 279 15.67 15.38 1.69
C CYS A 279 17.05 15.56 1.04
N GLN A 280 17.79 16.62 1.37
CA GLN A 280 19.19 16.80 0.92
C GLN A 280 20.08 15.68 1.47
N ILE A 281 19.97 15.36 2.77
CA ILE A 281 20.73 14.26 3.36
C ILE A 281 20.28 12.91 2.79
N LEU A 282 18.99 12.72 2.53
CA LEU A 282 18.47 11.53 1.86
C LEU A 282 19.03 11.39 0.43
N ASN A 283 19.12 12.49 -0.32
CA ASN A 283 19.73 12.53 -1.65
C ASN A 283 21.21 12.17 -1.61
N GLU A 284 21.99 12.75 -0.68
CA GLU A 284 23.41 12.44 -0.47
C GLU A 284 23.63 10.96 -0.11
N LYS A 285 22.68 10.36 0.61
CA LYS A 285 22.66 8.92 0.92
C LYS A 285 22.08 8.06 -0.22
N HIS A 286 21.78 8.64 -1.38
CA HIS A 286 21.14 7.99 -2.52
C HIS A 286 19.83 7.26 -2.18
N TYR A 287 19.00 7.86 -1.32
CA TYR A 287 17.65 7.37 -1.00
C TYR A 287 16.64 7.74 -2.09
N TYR A 288 16.96 7.43 -3.33
CA TYR A 288 16.06 7.61 -4.46
C TYR A 288 16.38 6.57 -5.53
N THR A 289 15.41 6.33 -6.41
CA THR A 289 15.54 5.48 -7.58
C THR A 289 15.22 6.33 -8.80
N ASP A 290 16.21 6.52 -9.68
CA ASP A 290 16.01 7.25 -10.94
C ASP A 290 15.21 6.38 -11.90
N THR A 291 13.87 6.48 -11.87
CA THR A 291 12.99 5.67 -12.71
C THR A 291 13.14 5.95 -14.22
N THR A 292 13.82 7.04 -14.59
CA THR A 292 14.04 7.43 -15.98
C THR A 292 15.29 6.78 -16.56
N ASN A 293 16.37 6.68 -15.78
CA ASN A 293 17.67 6.19 -16.25
C ASN A 293 18.15 4.90 -15.58
N PHE A 294 17.45 4.37 -14.57
CA PHE A 294 17.89 3.14 -13.91
C PHE A 294 17.87 1.95 -14.87
N GLN A 295 18.89 1.10 -14.75
CA GLN A 295 18.87 -0.19 -15.42
C GLN A 295 18.08 -1.17 -14.56
N VAL A 296 17.03 -1.74 -15.15
CA VAL A 296 16.18 -2.73 -14.53
C VAL A 296 16.55 -4.09 -15.07
N LYS A 297 16.83 -5.04 -14.19
CA LYS A 297 17.05 -6.44 -14.55
C LYS A 297 15.76 -7.21 -14.35
N CYS A 298 15.28 -7.89 -15.38
CA CYS A 298 14.24 -8.90 -15.22
C CYS A 298 14.83 -10.09 -14.45
N ASN A 299 14.27 -10.43 -13.29
CA ASN A 299 14.74 -11.53 -12.46
C ASN A 299 14.39 -12.90 -13.05
N VAL A 300 13.43 -12.96 -13.97
CA VAL A 300 13.00 -14.20 -14.65
C VAL A 300 13.97 -14.59 -15.77
N CYS A 301 14.28 -13.67 -16.69
CA CYS A 301 15.13 -13.97 -17.86
C CYS A 301 16.52 -13.36 -17.80
N GLY A 302 16.80 -12.49 -16.84
CA GLY A 302 18.07 -11.79 -16.70
C GLY A 302 18.29 -10.62 -17.68
N GLY A 303 17.30 -10.28 -18.51
CA GLY A 303 17.37 -9.14 -19.44
C GLY A 303 17.54 -7.81 -18.71
N LEU A 304 18.29 -6.89 -19.31
CA LEU A 304 18.51 -5.54 -18.80
C LEU A 304 17.72 -4.53 -19.64
N PHE A 305 16.97 -3.66 -18.97
CA PHE A 305 16.09 -2.66 -19.58
C PHE A 305 16.38 -1.29 -18.97
N VAL A 306 16.13 -0.22 -19.71
CA VAL A 306 16.34 1.14 -19.20
C VAL A 306 15.00 1.75 -18.84
N GLY A 307 14.89 2.18 -17.58
CA GLY A 307 13.71 2.84 -17.03
C GLY A 307 12.47 1.96 -16.96
N GLU A 308 11.41 2.54 -16.42
CA GLU A 308 10.10 1.89 -16.29
C GLU A 308 9.54 1.48 -17.65
N LYS A 309 9.62 2.36 -18.66
CA LYS A 309 9.10 2.10 -20.01
C LYS A 309 9.71 0.84 -20.64
N GLY A 310 11.01 0.61 -20.45
CA GLY A 310 11.70 -0.58 -20.95
C GLY A 310 11.23 -1.85 -20.24
N ALA A 311 11.06 -1.79 -18.92
CA ALA A 311 10.54 -2.89 -18.13
C ALA A 311 9.08 -3.23 -18.48
N THR A 312 8.20 -2.21 -18.63
CA THR A 312 6.80 -2.42 -19.01
C THR A 312 6.66 -3.05 -20.40
N ALA A 313 7.47 -2.60 -21.37
CA ALA A 313 7.47 -3.18 -22.71
C ALA A 313 7.89 -4.66 -22.67
N HIS A 314 8.97 -4.98 -21.95
CA HIS A 314 9.41 -6.37 -21.76
C HIS A 314 8.35 -7.23 -21.07
N ALA A 315 7.72 -6.72 -20.01
CA ALA A 315 6.67 -7.43 -19.29
C ALA A 315 5.47 -7.72 -20.19
N ALA A 316 5.07 -6.76 -21.02
CA ALA A 316 3.97 -6.91 -21.98
C ALA A 316 4.29 -7.93 -23.09
N GLU A 317 5.53 -8.03 -23.53
CA GLU A 317 5.96 -8.97 -24.58
C GLU A 317 6.18 -10.39 -24.06
N THR A 318 6.69 -10.53 -22.82
CA THR A 318 7.18 -11.80 -22.29
C THR A 318 6.35 -12.38 -21.15
N GLY A 319 5.48 -11.58 -20.54
CA GLY A 319 4.77 -11.93 -19.31
C GLY A 319 5.65 -11.94 -18.07
N HIS A 320 6.87 -11.40 -18.12
CA HIS A 320 7.76 -11.31 -16.98
C HIS A 320 7.54 -10.01 -16.21
N TYR A 321 7.01 -10.09 -14.98
CA TYR A 321 6.69 -8.93 -14.15
C TYR A 321 7.61 -8.75 -12.92
N ASP A 322 8.55 -9.67 -12.71
CA ASP A 322 9.52 -9.62 -11.61
C ASP A 322 10.83 -8.94 -12.07
N PHE A 323 11.08 -7.76 -11.50
CA PHE A 323 12.21 -6.90 -11.84
C PHE A 323 12.97 -6.45 -10.60
N GLY A 324 14.29 -6.39 -10.70
CA GLY A 324 15.18 -5.82 -9.69
C GLY A 324 16.08 -4.75 -10.29
N GLU A 325 16.65 -3.89 -9.45
CA GLU A 325 17.65 -2.93 -9.90
C GLU A 325 18.91 -3.66 -10.37
N ALA A 326 19.34 -3.40 -11.60
CA ALA A 326 20.63 -3.88 -12.09
C ALA A 326 21.70 -3.03 -11.39
N GLY A 327 22.32 -3.59 -10.34
CA GLY A 327 23.27 -2.87 -9.51
C GLY A 327 24.25 -2.07 -10.34
N TYR A 328 24.35 -0.77 -10.02
CA TYR A 328 25.28 0.15 -10.66
C TYR A 328 26.70 -0.38 -10.53
N SER A 329 27.21 -1.05 -11.57
CA SER A 329 28.64 -1.29 -11.69
C SER A 329 29.26 0.05 -12.07
N GLY A 330 29.47 0.91 -11.06
CA GLY A 330 30.22 2.14 -11.22
C GLY A 330 31.53 1.79 -11.91
N GLY A 331 31.68 2.25 -13.15
CA GLY A 331 32.94 2.18 -13.86
C GLY A 331 33.99 2.86 -13.00
N LYS A 332 34.91 2.06 -12.48
CA LYS A 332 36.23 2.57 -12.11
C LYS A 332 36.96 2.76 -13.42
N ASP A 333 37.02 4.01 -13.87
CA ASP A 333 38.11 4.50 -14.70
C ASP A 333 38.81 5.66 -13.96
#